data_AF-A0A2N2WRM9-F1
#
_entry.id   AF-A0A2N2WRM9-F1
#
_cell.length_a   1.000
_cell.length_b   1.000
_cell.length_c   1.000
_cell.angle_alpha   90.00
_cell.angle_beta   90.00
_cell.angle_gamma   90.00
#
_symmetry.space_group_name_H-M   'P 1'
#
loop_
_entity.id
_entity.type
_entity.pdbx_description
1 polymer ?
#
loop_
_entity_poly.entity_id
_entity_poly.type
_entity_poly.pdbx_seq_one_letter_code
_entity_poly.pdbx_strand_id
1 'polypeptide(L)' 'MDANGKVSIKLIQNGPAKVEGTVTVIHPDGKEEQKSSCYICRCTRSQNKPWCDGSHAK' A
#
# COMPACT_ATOMS: atom_id res chain seq x y z
N MET A 1 -27.53 -4.75 3.37
CA MET A 1 -26.48 -5.61 2.79
C MET A 1 -25.41 -4.72 2.20
N ASP A 2 -24.48 -4.27 3.04
CA ASP A 2 -23.33 -3.48 2.58
C ASP A 2 -22.22 -4.45 2.19
N ALA A 3 -22.31 -5.00 0.98
CA ALA A 3 -21.31 -5.90 0.41
C ALA A 3 -20.07 -5.13 -0.12
N ASN A 4 -19.64 -4.10 0.61
CA ASN A 4 -18.37 -3.42 0.35
C ASN A 4 -17.27 -4.24 1.04
N GLY A 5 -16.58 -5.08 0.26
CA GLY A 5 -15.46 -5.90 0.73
C GLY A 5 -14.56 -5.08 1.65
N LYS A 6 -14.43 -5.51 2.90
CA LYS A 6 -13.76 -4.75 3.97
C LYS A 6 -12.28 -4.54 3.60
N VAL A 7 -11.94 -3.33 3.15
CA VAL A 7 -10.54 -2.91 3.01
C VAL A 7 -10.08 -2.38 4.36
N SER A 8 -9.01 -2.95 4.91
CA SER A 8 -8.42 -2.54 6.18
C SER A 8 -7.04 -1.96 5.93
N ILE A 9 -6.83 -0.71 6.37
CA ILE A 9 -5.51 -0.05 6.29
C ILE A 9 -4.93 0.00 7.70
N LYS A 10 -3.85 -0.75 7.93
CA LYS A 10 -3.13 -0.77 9.19
C LYS A 10 -1.86 0.06 9.10
N LEU A 11 -1.77 1.11 9.91
CA LEU A 11 -0.58 1.93 10.04
C LEU A 11 0.39 1.25 11.01
N ILE A 12 1.59 0.92 10.53
CA ILE A 12 2.66 0.37 11.36
C ILE A 12 3.47 1.54 11.91
N GLN A 13 3.73 1.55 13.22
CA GLN A 13 4.57 2.57 13.86
C GLN A 13 5.99 2.49 13.29
N ASN A 14 6.55 3.63 12.87
CA ASN A 14 7.84 3.72 12.16
C ASN A 14 7.94 2.85 10.90
N GLY A 15 6.81 2.42 10.34
CA GLY A 15 6.74 1.49 9.23
C GLY A 15 5.78 1.91 8.12
N PRO A 16 5.60 1.04 7.12
CA PRO A 16 4.66 1.29 6.02
C PRO A 16 3.19 1.20 6.46
N ALA A 17 2.28 1.61 5.59
CA ALA A 17 0.86 1.29 5.73
C ALA A 17 0.59 -0.06 5.06
N LYS A 18 0.10 -1.03 5.83
CA LYS A 18 -0.37 -2.31 5.29
C LYS A 18 -1.82 -2.15 4.84
N VAL A 19 -2.09 -2.41 3.58
CA VAL A 19 -3.44 -2.45 3.02
C VAL A 19 -3.84 -3.91 2.84
N GLU A 20 -4.97 -4.29 3.43
CA GLU A 20 -5.52 -5.64 3.37
C GLU A 20 -6.91 -5.58 2.75
N GLY A 21 -7.09 -6.30 1.64
CA GLY A 21 -8.29 -6.25 0.81
C GLY A 21 -7.95 -5.96 -0.64
N THR A 22 -8.84 -6.35 -1.55
CA THR A 22 -8.66 -6.10 -2.98
C THR A 22 -8.80 -4.62 -3.28
N VAL A 23 -7.69 -3.99 -3.66
CA VAL A 23 -7.60 -2.59 -4.03
C VAL A 23 -7.01 -2.45 -5.44
N THR A 24 -7.48 -1.45 -6.18
CA THR A 24 -6.89 -1.04 -7.45
C THR A 24 -6.01 0.18 -7.20
N VAL A 25 -4.75 0.11 -7.61
CA VAL A 25 -3.79 1.21 -7.51
C VAL A 25 -3.63 1.82 -8.88
N ILE A 26 -3.91 3.12 -8.96
CA ILE A 26 -3.78 3.91 -10.19
C ILE A 26 -2.46 4.65 -10.10
N HIS A 27 -1.58 4.39 -11.04
CA HIS A 27 -0.27 5.03 -11.13
C HIS A 27 -0.36 6.33 -11.97
N PRO A 28 0.60 7.27 -11.82
CA PRO A 28 0.59 8.54 -12.57
C PRO A 28 0.69 8.38 -14.10
N ASP A 29 1.23 7.26 -14.58
CA ASP A 29 1.30 6.88 -15.99
C ASP A 29 -0.02 6.32 -16.53
N GLY A 30 -1.06 6.26 -15.70
CA GLY A 30 -2.37 5.70 -16.04
C GLY A 30 -2.43 4.17 -15.91
N LYS A 31 -1.36 3.52 -15.43
CA LYS A 31 -1.36 2.08 -15.21
C LYS A 31 -2.21 1.73 -13.99
N GLU A 32 -3.06 0.73 -14.14
CA GLU A 32 -3.85 0.16 -13.04
C GLU A 32 -3.23 -1.16 -12.58
N GLU A 33 -3.00 -1.30 -11.27
CA GLU A 33 -2.48 -2.51 -10.66
C GLU A 33 -3.42 -2.97 -9.53
N GLN A 34 -3.99 -4.17 -9.66
CA GLN A 34 -4.84 -4.75 -8.63
C GLN A 34 -3.98 -5.52 -7.61
N LYS A 35 -4.17 -5.23 -6.32
CA LYS A 35 -3.47 -5.87 -5.20
C LYS A 35 -4.47 -6.34 -4.17
N SER A 36 -4.30 -7.56 -3.66
CA SER A 36 -5.11 -8.10 -2.55
C SER A 36 -4.52 -7.76 -1.18
N SER A 37 -3.20 -7.57 -1.13
CA SER A 37 -2.51 -7.02 0.03
C SER A 37 -1.23 -6.33 -0.43
N CYS A 38 -0.92 -5.17 0.15
CA CYS A 38 0.26 -4.41 -0.21
C CYS A 38 0.75 -3.54 0.95
N TYR A 39 2.00 -3.08 0.85
CA TYR A 39 2.62 -2.19 1.82
C TYR A 39 2.99 -0.88 1.13
N ILE A 40 2.34 0.22 1.54
CA ILE A 40 2.60 1.55 1.01
C ILE A 40 3.69 2.22 1.84
N CYS A 41 4.70 2.73 1.15
CA CYS A 41 5.81 3.44 1.76
C CYS A 41 5.33 4.76 2.37
N ARG A 42 5.70 5.00 3.63
CA ARG A 42 5.46 6.27 4.34
C ARG A 42 6.73 7.02 4.71
N CYS A 43 7.91 6.39 4.55
CA CYS A 43 9.18 6.94 4.99
C CYS A 43 9.94 7.72 3.90
N THR A 44 9.37 7.83 2.69
CA THR A 44 9.97 8.45 1.48
C THR A 44 11.33 7.93 1.02
N ARG A 45 11.94 6.99 1.76
CA ARG A 45 13.24 6.37 1.49
C ARG A 45 13.19 5.18 0.52
N SER A 46 12.01 4.68 0.18
CA SER A 46 11.87 3.54 -0.75
C SER A 46 12.36 3.88 -2.16
N GLN A 47 13.07 2.95 -2.79
CA GLN A 47 13.45 3.05 -4.21
C GLN A 47 12.34 2.57 -5.16
N ASN A 48 11.34 1.86 -4.65
CA ASN A 48 10.22 1.31 -5.42
C ASN A 48 8.89 1.96 -5.04
N LYS A 49 8.85 3.30 -5.00
CA LYS A 49 7.63 4.05 -4.65
C LYS A 49 6.49 3.72 -5.64
N PRO A 50 5.23 3.60 -5.18
CA PRO A 50 4.70 3.88 -3.83
C PRO A 50 4.90 2.76 -2.80
N TRP A 51 5.57 1.66 -3.16
CA TRP A 51 5.68 0.45 -2.35
C TRP A 51 6.80 0.52 -1.31
N CYS A 52 6.60 -0.15 -0.19
CA CYS A 52 7.63 -0.32 0.82
C CYS A 52 8.62 -1.43 0.42
N ASP A 53 9.90 -1.09 0.38
CA ASP A 53 11.04 -1.97 0.07
C ASP A 53 11.89 -2.32 1.31
N GLY A 54 11.46 -1.88 2.50
CA GLY A 54 12.21 -2.07 3.76
C GLY A 54 13.17 -0.92 4.11
N SER A 55 13.32 0.11 3.26
CA SER A 55 14.22 1.24 3.52
C SER A 55 13.85 2.10 4.74
N HIS A 56 12.70 1.86 5.38
CA HIS A 56 12.32 2.51 6.64
C HIS A 56 13.12 2.01 7.85
N ALA A 57 13.64 0.79 7.79
CA ALA A 57 14.39 0.15 8.87
C ALA A 57 15.91 0.39 8.80
N LYS A 58 16.37 1.09 7.76
CA LYS A 58 17.76 1.56 7.63
C LYS A 58 18.00 2.85 8.40
#